data_AF-A0A949YLL9-F1
#
_entry.id   AF-A0A949YLL9-F1
#
_cell.length_a   1.000
_cell.length_b   1.000
_cell.length_c   1.000
_cell.angle_alpha   90.00
_cell.angle_beta   90.00
_cell.angle_gamma   90.00
#
_symmetry.space_group_name_H-M   'P 1'
#
loop_
_entity.id
_entity.type
_entity.pdbx_description
1 polymer ?
#
loop_
_entity_poly.entity_id
_entity_poly.type
_entity_poly.pdbx_seq_one_letter_code
_entity_poly.pdbx_strand_id
1 'polypeptide(L)'
;MNCYQAKTGELSRQWYVIDASEQVVGRLAAQIAPILMGKHRPTYTPHIDTGDYVIVTNVDKVVFTGNKWQQKSYQRYSGYPAGQRDEAAWKLFQRRPERILELAIQRMLPKSKLGRQMIDKLKLHVGANHPHQAQQPIPLEPLSGRPAPAGALFAPPPVPRGARKKAGKPAGDAQTAATTDVAPDVVEQAPAVVEQAPAVVEQAPDVVEQA
;
A
#
# COMPACT_ATOMS: atom_id res chain seq x y z
N MET A 1 8.40 -46.30 -7.39
CA MET A 1 9.03 -44.97 -7.42
C MET A 1 8.35 -44.11 -6.36
N ASN A 2 9.11 -43.30 -5.63
CA ASN A 2 8.58 -42.45 -4.56
C ASN A 2 8.86 -40.99 -4.90
N CYS A 3 7.87 -40.12 -4.78
CA CYS A 3 8.07 -38.68 -4.92
C CYS A 3 8.92 -38.13 -3.77
N TYR A 4 9.72 -37.10 -4.05
CA TYR A 4 10.48 -36.40 -3.02
C TYR A 4 9.54 -35.85 -1.93
N GLN A 5 9.98 -35.98 -0.67
CA GLN A 5 9.36 -35.36 0.50
C GLN A 5 10.49 -34.64 1.26
N ALA A 6 10.26 -33.40 1.68
CA ALA A 6 11.20 -32.69 2.55
C ALA A 6 11.32 -33.40 3.92
N LYS A 7 12.44 -33.22 4.63
CA LYS A 7 12.55 -33.59 6.05
C LYS A 7 12.39 -32.37 6.95
N THR A 8 11.82 -32.58 8.13
CA THR A 8 11.74 -31.54 9.17
C THR A 8 13.15 -31.18 9.65
N GLY A 9 13.53 -29.90 9.53
CA GLY A 9 14.85 -29.39 9.93
C GLY A 9 15.92 -29.36 8.82
N GLU A 10 15.70 -30.01 7.69
CA GLU A 10 16.67 -30.07 6.58
C GLU A 10 16.62 -28.84 5.64
N LEU A 11 15.57 -28.02 5.73
CA LEU A 11 15.45 -26.78 4.96
C LEU A 11 16.05 -25.57 5.70
N SER A 12 17.08 -24.97 5.12
CA SER A 12 17.55 -23.63 5.47
C SER A 12 16.47 -22.58 5.19
N ARG A 13 16.07 -21.83 6.22
CA ARG A 13 15.08 -20.75 6.12
C ARG A 13 15.77 -19.43 5.79
N GLN A 14 15.28 -18.75 4.78
CA GLN A 14 15.71 -17.41 4.38
C GLN A 14 14.81 -16.36 5.04
N TRP A 15 15.32 -15.13 5.08
CA TRP A 15 14.59 -13.94 5.49
C TRP A 15 14.45 -13.01 4.28
N TYR A 16 13.24 -12.53 4.02
CA TYR A 16 12.97 -11.52 3.00
C TYR A 16 12.52 -10.21 3.65
N VAL A 17 12.95 -9.07 3.09
CA VAL A 17 12.44 -7.73 3.41
C VAL A 17 11.67 -7.20 2.21
N ILE A 18 10.45 -6.69 2.45
CA ILE A 18 9.60 -6.07 1.44
C ILE A 18 9.14 -4.70 1.95
N ASP A 19 9.30 -3.67 1.12
CA ASP A 19 8.70 -2.36 1.39
C ASP A 19 7.21 -2.36 1.00
N ALA A 20 6.34 -1.95 1.92
CA ALA A 20 4.91 -1.80 1.69
C ALA A 20 4.50 -0.43 1.15
N SER A 21 5.45 0.51 0.97
CA SER A 21 5.18 1.87 0.50
C SER A 21 4.41 1.89 -0.83
N GLU A 22 3.28 2.62 -0.83
CA GLU A 22 2.31 2.74 -1.93
C GLU A 22 1.66 1.43 -2.40
N GLN A 23 1.99 0.28 -1.79
CA GLN A 23 1.53 -1.02 -2.26
C GLN A 23 0.06 -1.27 -1.92
N VAL A 24 -0.64 -1.89 -2.87
CA VAL A 24 -2.04 -2.28 -2.68
C VAL A 24 -2.10 -3.51 -1.78
N VAL A 25 -2.70 -3.36 -0.59
CA VAL A 25 -2.83 -4.38 0.48
C VAL A 25 -3.08 -5.81 -0.05
N GLY A 26 -4.00 -5.96 -1.01
CA GLY A 26 -4.37 -7.27 -1.57
C GLY A 26 -3.33 -7.87 -2.53
N ARG A 27 -2.56 -7.05 -3.26
CA ARG A 27 -1.46 -7.52 -4.11
C ARG A 27 -0.27 -7.96 -3.26
N LEU A 28 0.13 -7.11 -2.31
CA LEU A 28 1.22 -7.38 -1.36
C LEU A 28 0.97 -8.67 -0.56
N ALA A 29 -0.24 -8.85 -0.02
CA ALA A 29 -0.60 -10.08 0.69
C ALA A 29 -0.53 -11.33 -0.22
N ALA A 30 -0.92 -11.22 -1.49
CA ALA A 30 -0.90 -12.32 -2.45
C ALA A 30 0.52 -12.73 -2.88
N GLN A 31 1.51 -11.83 -2.77
CA GLN A 31 2.93 -12.12 -2.98
C GLN A 31 3.59 -12.72 -1.72
N ILE A 32 3.22 -12.22 -0.54
CA ILE A 32 3.76 -12.69 0.75
C ILE A 32 3.28 -14.11 1.09
N ALA A 33 2.00 -14.43 0.86
CA ALA A 33 1.44 -15.72 1.29
C ALA A 33 2.11 -16.96 0.64
N PRO A 34 2.45 -16.98 -0.67
CA PRO A 34 3.28 -18.03 -1.27
C PRO A 34 4.68 -18.20 -0.65
N ILE A 35 5.30 -17.11 -0.20
CA ILE A 35 6.62 -17.12 0.46
C ILE A 35 6.51 -17.76 1.85
N LEU A 36 5.55 -17.29 2.66
CA LEU A 36 5.22 -17.89 3.97
C LEU A 36 4.75 -19.36 3.86
N MET A 37 4.15 -19.76 2.72
CA MET A 37 3.79 -21.15 2.44
C MET A 37 4.97 -22.02 1.95
N GLY A 38 6.09 -21.44 1.54
CA GLY A 38 7.21 -22.17 0.91
C GLY A 38 6.96 -22.60 -0.54
N LYS A 39 5.84 -22.16 -1.16
CA LYS A 39 5.42 -22.55 -2.53
C LYS A 39 6.33 -22.03 -3.65
N HIS A 40 7.24 -21.13 -3.34
CA HIS A 40 8.27 -20.66 -4.26
C HIS A 40 9.44 -21.66 -4.39
N ARG A 41 9.54 -22.65 -3.49
CA ARG A 41 10.59 -23.68 -3.52
C ARG A 41 10.09 -24.95 -4.22
N PRO A 42 10.92 -25.61 -5.06
CA PRO A 42 10.56 -26.88 -5.68
C PRO A 42 10.41 -28.03 -4.66
N THR A 43 10.99 -27.89 -3.47
CA THR A 43 10.90 -28.84 -2.35
C THR A 43 9.62 -28.71 -1.50
N TYR A 44 8.64 -27.91 -1.93
CA TYR A 44 7.39 -27.67 -1.20
C TYR A 44 6.65 -28.98 -0.90
N THR A 45 6.44 -29.25 0.40
CA THR A 45 5.79 -30.45 0.92
C THR A 45 4.57 -30.04 1.76
N PRO A 46 3.31 -30.35 1.35
CA PRO A 46 2.11 -29.72 1.94
C PRO A 46 1.88 -29.92 3.45
N HIS A 47 2.49 -30.93 4.06
CA HIS A 47 2.35 -31.26 5.48
C HIS A 47 3.56 -30.81 6.33
N ILE A 48 4.58 -30.18 5.71
CA ILE A 48 5.81 -29.73 6.38
C ILE A 48 5.97 -28.23 6.22
N ASP A 49 6.40 -27.56 7.29
CA ASP A 49 6.60 -26.12 7.33
C ASP A 49 7.88 -25.69 6.60
N THR A 50 7.77 -25.65 5.27
CA THR A 50 8.82 -25.32 4.28
C THR A 50 8.92 -23.83 3.93
N GLY A 51 8.12 -22.97 4.57
CA GLY A 51 8.08 -21.53 4.30
C GLY A 51 9.18 -20.70 4.97
N ASP A 52 9.35 -19.48 4.49
CA ASP A 52 10.41 -18.55 4.90
C ASP A 52 9.90 -17.39 5.77
N TYR A 53 10.83 -16.63 6.35
CA TYR A 53 10.52 -15.43 7.13
C TYR A 53 10.32 -14.22 6.21
N VAL A 54 9.32 -13.40 6.51
CA VAL A 54 9.04 -12.18 5.74
C VAL A 54 8.87 -11.01 6.70
N ILE A 55 9.75 -10.03 6.55
CA ILE A 55 9.68 -8.72 7.20
C ILE A 55 9.03 -7.75 6.21
N VAL A 56 8.05 -6.97 6.70
CA VAL A 56 7.39 -5.91 5.93
C VAL A 56 7.59 -4.58 6.65
N THR A 57 8.17 -3.61 5.96
CA THR A 57 8.41 -2.25 6.45
C THR A 57 7.41 -1.25 5.86
N ASN A 58 7.32 -0.05 6.44
CA ASN A 58 6.41 1.04 6.04
C ASN A 58 4.94 0.60 5.95
N VAL A 59 4.45 -0.21 6.89
CA VAL A 59 3.06 -0.71 6.88
C VAL A 59 2.02 0.42 7.06
N ASP A 60 2.44 1.59 7.52
CA ASP A 60 1.75 2.87 7.53
C ASP A 60 1.52 3.51 6.13
N LYS A 61 2.13 2.99 5.06
CA LYS A 61 2.05 3.54 3.69
C LYS A 61 1.27 2.67 2.70
N VAL A 62 0.58 1.63 3.19
CA VAL A 62 -0.23 0.75 2.32
C VAL A 62 -1.50 1.44 1.79
N VAL A 63 -1.84 1.14 0.53
CA VAL A 63 -2.96 1.78 -0.16
C VAL A 63 -4.14 0.82 -0.34
N PHE A 64 -5.36 1.33 -0.12
CA PHE A 64 -6.59 0.71 -0.64
C PHE A 64 -7.10 1.50 -1.85
N THR A 65 -7.45 0.80 -2.93
CA THR A 65 -7.96 1.41 -4.16
C THR A 65 -9.45 1.74 -4.07
N GLY A 66 -9.81 3.00 -4.31
CA GLY A 66 -11.19 3.52 -4.23
C GLY A 66 -11.72 3.65 -2.79
N ASN A 67 -13.04 3.81 -2.64
CA ASN A 67 -13.70 4.18 -1.37
C ASN A 67 -13.67 3.09 -0.26
N LYS A 68 -12.84 2.06 -0.41
CA LYS A 68 -12.72 0.91 0.49
C LYS A 68 -12.30 1.31 1.92
N TRP A 69 -11.57 2.41 2.09
CA TRP A 69 -11.24 2.96 3.42
C TRP A 69 -12.47 3.22 4.30
N GLN A 70 -13.59 3.59 3.68
CA GLN A 70 -14.85 3.93 4.34
C GLN A 70 -15.83 2.75 4.27
N GLN A 71 -15.93 2.10 3.11
CA GLN A 71 -16.89 1.02 2.85
C GLN A 71 -16.54 -0.32 3.52
N LYS A 72 -15.26 -0.58 3.82
CA LYS A 72 -14.82 -1.85 4.41
C LYS A 72 -14.88 -1.80 5.93
N SER A 73 -15.80 -2.55 6.52
CA SER A 73 -15.78 -2.88 7.95
C SER A 73 -14.95 -4.12 8.24
N TYR A 74 -14.37 -4.16 9.44
CA TYR A 74 -13.75 -5.32 10.07
C TYR A 74 -14.62 -5.70 11.27
N GLN A 75 -15.34 -6.81 11.14
CA GLN A 75 -16.25 -7.31 12.17
C GLN A 75 -15.52 -8.28 13.11
N ARG A 76 -15.84 -8.24 14.40
CA ARG A 76 -15.46 -9.26 15.39
C ARG A 76 -16.62 -9.54 16.35
N TYR A 77 -16.76 -10.78 16.78
CA TYR A 77 -17.78 -11.21 17.75
C TYR A 77 -17.10 -11.64 19.05
N SER A 78 -17.70 -11.29 20.19
CA SER A 78 -17.14 -11.52 21.53
C SER A 78 -17.60 -12.81 22.20
N GLY A 79 -18.43 -13.63 21.56
CA GLY A 79 -19.07 -14.81 22.14
C GLY A 79 -20.43 -14.50 22.80
N TYR A 80 -20.49 -13.45 23.61
CA TYR A 80 -21.70 -13.01 24.32
C TYR A 80 -22.79 -12.44 23.38
N PRO A 81 -24.10 -12.59 23.72
CA PRO A 81 -25.21 -11.94 23.01
C PRO A 81 -24.99 -10.44 22.82
N ALA A 82 -25.39 -9.91 21.67
CA ALA A 82 -25.09 -8.54 21.21
C ALA A 82 -23.60 -8.17 21.17
N GLY A 83 -22.68 -9.12 21.36
CA GLY A 83 -21.23 -8.92 21.42
C GLY A 83 -20.54 -8.70 20.06
N GLN A 84 -21.28 -8.32 19.01
CA GLN A 84 -20.68 -7.94 17.72
C GLN A 84 -20.11 -6.53 17.80
N ARG A 85 -18.89 -6.35 17.27
CA ARG A 85 -18.21 -5.05 17.17
C ARG A 85 -17.65 -4.89 15.77
N ASP A 86 -18.14 -3.87 15.06
CA ASP A 86 -17.73 -3.52 13.71
C ASP A 86 -16.83 -2.27 13.75
N GLU A 87 -15.74 -2.29 12.98
CA GLU A 87 -14.79 -1.19 12.90
C GLU A 87 -14.40 -0.88 11.45
N ALA A 88 -14.57 0.36 11.00
CA ALA A 88 -14.22 0.77 9.64
C ALA A 88 -12.69 0.74 9.41
N ALA A 89 -12.27 0.42 8.18
CA ALA A 89 -10.86 0.25 7.84
C ALA A 89 -9.99 1.45 8.19
N TRP A 90 -10.46 2.69 7.95
CA TRP A 90 -9.74 3.91 8.34
C TRP A 90 -9.44 3.98 9.85
N LYS A 91 -10.40 3.58 10.70
CA LYS A 91 -10.28 3.63 12.16
C LYS A 91 -9.37 2.51 12.69
N LEU A 92 -9.44 1.32 12.09
CA LEU A 92 -8.51 0.24 12.38
C LEU A 92 -7.07 0.64 12.03
N PHE A 93 -6.87 1.28 10.88
CA PHE A 93 -5.57 1.74 10.38
C PHE A 93 -4.92 2.78 11.31
N GLN A 94 -5.66 3.82 11.71
CA GLN A 94 -5.18 4.84 12.66
C GLN A 94 -4.72 4.25 14.00
N ARG A 95 -5.30 3.14 14.46
CA ARG A 95 -4.94 2.51 15.73
C ARG A 95 -3.85 1.44 15.60
N ARG A 96 -3.90 0.60 14.55
CA ARG A 96 -2.98 -0.53 14.29
C ARG A 96 -2.91 -0.84 12.78
N PRO A 97 -2.04 -0.18 12.00
CA PRO A 97 -1.97 -0.40 10.55
C PRO A 97 -1.54 -1.84 10.21
N GLU A 98 -0.62 -2.41 10.99
CA GLU A 98 -0.17 -3.81 10.93
C GLU A 98 -1.33 -4.81 10.81
N ARG A 99 -2.39 -4.60 11.60
CA ARG A 99 -3.53 -5.51 11.68
C ARG A 99 -4.28 -5.65 10.35
N ILE A 100 -4.16 -4.68 9.44
CA ILE A 100 -4.79 -4.73 8.11
C ILE A 100 -4.06 -5.68 7.16
N LEU A 101 -2.72 -5.69 7.16
CA LEU A 101 -1.92 -6.67 6.41
C LEU A 101 -2.03 -8.07 7.05
N GLU A 102 -1.90 -8.15 8.38
CA GLU A 102 -2.01 -9.42 9.11
C GLU A 102 -3.35 -10.13 8.80
N LEU A 103 -4.48 -9.41 8.89
CA LEU A 103 -5.82 -9.94 8.59
C LEU A 103 -6.07 -10.25 7.10
N ALA A 104 -5.24 -9.74 6.19
CA ALA A 104 -5.26 -10.10 4.77
C ALA A 104 -4.47 -11.37 4.52
N ILE A 105 -3.21 -11.44 5.00
CA ILE A 105 -2.31 -12.58 4.84
C ILE A 105 -2.86 -13.82 5.57
N GLN A 106 -3.36 -13.66 6.81
CA GLN A 106 -4.05 -14.72 7.57
C GLN A 106 -5.26 -15.31 6.83
N ARG A 107 -5.91 -14.57 5.94
CA ARG A 107 -7.03 -15.06 5.12
C ARG A 107 -6.58 -15.78 3.83
N MET A 108 -5.32 -15.62 3.41
CA MET A 108 -4.73 -16.30 2.25
C MET A 108 -3.96 -17.57 2.64
N LEU A 109 -3.60 -17.73 3.92
CA LEU A 109 -2.95 -18.93 4.47
C LEU A 109 -3.96 -20.04 4.83
N PRO A 110 -3.53 -21.32 4.83
CA PRO A 110 -4.40 -22.44 5.18
C PRO A 110 -4.86 -22.35 6.65
N LYS A 111 -6.15 -22.62 6.91
CA LYS A 111 -6.75 -22.50 8.26
C LYS A 111 -6.43 -23.68 9.19
N SER A 112 -5.20 -24.19 9.15
CA SER A 112 -4.71 -25.35 9.93
C SER A 112 -3.83 -24.92 11.11
N LYS A 113 -3.37 -25.90 11.93
CA LYS A 113 -2.34 -25.64 12.95
C LYS A 113 -1.04 -25.10 12.33
N LEU A 114 -0.62 -25.70 11.21
CA LEU A 114 0.56 -25.32 10.42
C LEU A 114 0.43 -23.88 9.89
N GLY A 115 -0.74 -23.51 9.37
CA GLY A 115 -0.98 -22.14 8.89
C GLY A 115 -0.97 -21.06 9.97
N ARG A 116 -1.12 -21.41 11.26
CA ARG A 116 -0.86 -20.48 12.37
C ARG A 116 0.65 -20.24 12.54
N GLN A 117 1.45 -21.31 12.55
CA GLN A 117 2.91 -21.25 12.59
C GLN A 117 3.51 -20.47 11.40
N MET A 118 2.86 -20.51 10.23
CA MET A 118 3.23 -19.67 9.07
C MET A 118 2.96 -18.16 9.29
N ILE A 119 1.96 -17.78 10.09
CA ILE A 119 1.71 -16.38 10.45
C ILE A 119 2.78 -15.90 11.43
N ASP A 120 3.23 -16.76 12.35
CA ASP A 120 4.27 -16.42 13.33
C ASP A 120 5.64 -16.09 12.69
N LYS A 121 5.83 -16.42 11.40
CA LYS A 121 7.00 -16.03 10.58
C LYS A 121 6.91 -14.63 9.98
N LEU A 122 5.71 -14.07 9.85
CA LEU A 122 5.51 -12.71 9.38
C LEU A 122 5.99 -11.72 10.45
N LYS A 123 6.71 -10.69 10.06
CA LYS A 123 7.10 -9.55 10.90
C LYS A 123 6.64 -8.29 10.20
N LEU A 124 5.86 -7.47 10.90
CA LEU A 124 5.31 -6.21 10.40
C LEU A 124 5.89 -5.08 11.24
N HIS A 125 6.35 -4.01 10.58
CA HIS A 125 6.87 -2.82 11.26
C HIS A 125 6.28 -1.54 10.65
N VAL A 126 5.95 -0.61 11.54
CA VAL A 126 5.60 0.78 11.18
C VAL A 126 6.90 1.56 10.95
N GLY A 127 6.99 2.27 9.83
CA GLY A 127 8.22 2.90 9.35
C GLY A 127 9.23 1.93 8.74
N ALA A 128 10.40 2.46 8.34
CA ALA A 128 11.41 1.73 7.57
C ALA A 128 12.31 0.80 8.40
N ASN A 129 12.46 1.05 9.71
CA ASN A 129 13.42 0.34 10.54
C ASN A 129 12.87 -1.00 11.06
N HIS A 130 13.72 -2.03 11.02
CA HIS A 130 13.43 -3.36 11.56
C HIS A 130 14.61 -3.86 12.42
N PRO A 131 14.38 -4.56 13.54
CA PRO A 131 15.44 -4.99 14.46
C PRO A 131 16.22 -6.23 13.98
N HIS A 132 15.81 -6.84 12.88
CA HIS A 132 16.31 -8.15 12.42
C HIS A 132 17.53 -8.09 11.48
N GLN A 133 18.29 -6.99 11.49
CA GLN A 133 19.45 -6.78 10.59
C GLN A 133 20.49 -7.92 10.65
N ALA A 134 20.70 -8.51 11.83
CA ALA A 134 21.61 -9.64 12.04
C ALA A 134 21.26 -10.92 11.25
N GLN A 135 20.05 -11.01 10.68
CA GLN A 135 19.59 -12.15 9.88
C GLN A 135 19.86 -12.00 8.37
N GLN A 136 20.53 -10.92 7.95
CA GLN A 136 20.89 -10.60 6.55
C GLN A 136 19.73 -10.81 5.56
N PRO A 137 18.59 -10.11 5.74
CA PRO A 137 17.41 -10.33 4.91
C PRO A 137 17.64 -9.91 3.46
N ILE A 138 17.17 -10.75 2.53
CA ILE A 138 17.21 -10.50 1.09
C ILE A 138 16.09 -9.51 0.74
N PRO A 139 16.38 -8.35 0.11
CA PRO A 139 15.34 -7.45 -0.38
C PRO A 139 14.56 -8.11 -1.52
N LEU A 140 13.24 -8.04 -1.48
CA LEU A 140 12.35 -8.63 -2.47
C LEU A 140 11.36 -7.57 -2.97
N GLU A 141 11.45 -7.25 -4.26
CA GLU A 141 10.63 -6.18 -4.85
C GLU A 141 9.14 -6.56 -4.91
N PRO A 142 8.23 -5.66 -4.52
CA PRO A 142 6.80 -5.90 -4.64
C PRO A 142 6.37 -5.91 -6.12
N LEU A 143 5.52 -6.87 -6.51
CA LEU A 143 5.13 -7.10 -7.90
C LEU A 143 4.18 -5.99 -8.40
N SER A 144 4.79 -4.89 -8.87
CA SER A 144 4.16 -3.60 -9.17
C SER A 144 3.33 -3.59 -10.46
N GLY A 145 2.30 -4.43 -10.53
CA GLY A 145 1.32 -4.50 -11.62
C GLY A 145 0.43 -3.26 -11.72
N ARG A 146 1.01 -2.18 -12.27
CA ARG A 146 0.57 -0.78 -12.29
C ARG A 146 0.54 -0.15 -10.87
N PRO A 147 1.18 1.01 -10.64
CA PRO A 147 1.09 1.72 -9.36
C PRO A 147 -0.35 2.15 -9.06
N ALA A 148 -0.63 2.51 -7.81
CA ALA A 148 -1.91 3.11 -7.47
C ALA A 148 -2.10 4.40 -8.29
N PRO A 149 -3.29 4.66 -8.89
CA PRO A 149 -3.53 5.91 -9.60
C PRO A 149 -3.38 7.08 -8.61
N ALA A 150 -2.66 8.13 -9.01
CA ALA A 150 -2.12 9.17 -8.12
C ALA A 150 -3.15 9.97 -7.29
N GLY A 151 -4.47 9.78 -7.53
CA GLY A 151 -5.55 10.29 -6.67
C GLY A 151 -6.04 9.33 -5.58
N ALA A 152 -5.35 8.20 -5.34
CA ALA A 152 -5.73 7.22 -4.30
C ALA A 152 -5.27 7.61 -2.88
N LEU A 153 -4.39 8.62 -2.76
CA LEU A 153 -3.95 9.18 -1.48
C LEU A 153 -5.05 10.06 -0.88
N PHE A 154 -5.76 9.52 0.11
CA PHE A 154 -6.67 10.24 1.02
C PHE A 154 -7.67 11.19 0.34
N ALA A 155 -8.61 10.63 -0.45
CA ALA A 155 -9.90 11.29 -0.60
C ALA A 155 -10.57 11.39 0.79
N PRO A 156 -10.86 12.60 1.33
CA PRO A 156 -11.53 12.73 2.61
C PRO A 156 -12.91 12.06 2.57
N PRO A 157 -13.51 11.71 3.73
CA PRO A 157 -14.88 11.20 3.74
C PRO A 157 -15.79 12.17 3.00
N PRO A 158 -16.62 11.71 2.05
CA PRO A 158 -17.62 12.57 1.45
C PRO A 158 -18.56 13.00 2.58
N VAL A 159 -18.45 14.28 2.97
CA VAL A 159 -19.34 14.87 3.97
C VAL A 159 -20.78 14.51 3.59
N PRO A 160 -21.59 14.00 4.53
CA PRO A 160 -22.91 13.47 4.21
C PRO A 160 -23.70 14.58 3.54
N ARG A 161 -23.93 14.45 2.22
CA ARG A 161 -24.55 15.51 1.41
C ARG A 161 -25.91 15.82 2.02
N GLY A 162 -25.99 16.98 2.68
CA GLY A 162 -27.16 17.40 3.44
C GLY A 162 -28.41 17.22 2.59
N ALA A 163 -29.45 16.64 3.19
CA ALA A 163 -30.61 16.12 2.47
C ALA A 163 -31.08 17.10 1.39
N ARG A 164 -30.99 16.70 0.11
CA ARG A 164 -31.43 17.52 -1.01
C ARG A 164 -32.88 17.93 -0.76
N LYS A 165 -33.10 19.20 -0.41
CA LYS A 165 -34.45 19.79 -0.43
C LYS A 165 -35.03 19.48 -1.81
N LYS A 166 -36.22 18.86 -1.87
CA LYS A 166 -36.94 18.67 -3.14
C LYS A 166 -37.13 20.06 -3.74
N ALA A 167 -36.49 20.32 -4.88
CA ALA A 167 -36.76 21.53 -5.63
C ALA A 167 -38.25 21.51 -6.01
N GLY A 168 -38.98 22.57 -5.64
CA GLY A 168 -40.35 22.76 -6.10
C GLY A 168 -40.36 22.88 -7.63
N LYS A 169 -41.41 22.39 -8.27
CA LYS A 169 -41.61 22.50 -9.72
C LYS A 169 -41.88 23.96 -10.08
N PRO A 170 -41.00 24.67 -10.83
CA PRO A 170 -41.36 25.94 -11.42
C PRO A 170 -42.30 25.71 -12.62
N ALA A 171 -43.13 26.72 -12.90
CA ALA A 171 -43.93 26.85 -14.11
C ALA A 171 -43.88 28.33 -14.53
N GLY A 172 -43.89 28.59 -15.83
CA GLY A 172 -43.58 29.91 -16.39
C GLY A 172 -42.06 30.21 -16.41
N ASP A 173 -41.54 31.03 -17.32
CA ASP A 173 -42.18 31.66 -18.48
C ASP A 173 -41.19 31.86 -19.64
N ALA A 174 -41.69 32.32 -20.79
CA ALA A 174 -40.93 32.43 -22.03
C ALA A 174 -40.21 33.78 -22.20
N GLN A 175 -39.11 33.74 -22.98
CA GLN A 175 -38.62 34.78 -23.89
C GLN A 175 -38.66 36.27 -23.47
N THR A 176 -37.48 36.89 -23.41
CA THR A 176 -37.14 37.99 -24.34
C THR A 176 -35.62 38.17 -24.41
N ALA A 177 -35.13 38.80 -25.49
CA ALA A 177 -33.70 39.00 -25.72
C ALA A 177 -33.41 40.38 -26.33
N ALA A 178 -32.36 41.02 -25.81
CA ALA A 178 -31.65 42.21 -26.30
C ALA A 178 -30.26 42.12 -25.62
N THR A 179 -29.09 42.21 -26.27
CA THR A 179 -28.58 43.26 -27.21
C THR A 179 -28.65 44.62 -26.51
N THR A 180 -27.57 45.35 -26.24
CA THR A 180 -26.52 45.91 -27.12
C THR A 180 -25.62 46.79 -26.20
N ASP A 181 -24.34 47.11 -26.39
CA ASP A 181 -23.29 46.81 -27.39
C ASP A 181 -21.90 47.31 -26.88
N VAL A 182 -20.84 47.25 -27.71
CA VAL A 182 -19.71 48.23 -27.81
C VAL A 182 -18.82 48.52 -26.56
N ALA A 183 -17.48 48.59 -26.63
CA ALA A 183 -16.48 48.28 -27.67
C ALA A 183 -15.06 48.15 -27.02
N PRO A 184 -14.05 47.59 -27.72
CA PRO A 184 -12.67 47.51 -27.24
C PRO A 184 -11.77 48.67 -27.72
N ASP A 185 -10.72 48.98 -26.95
CA ASP A 185 -9.46 49.67 -27.32
C ASP A 185 -8.56 49.79 -26.05
N VAL A 186 -7.22 49.90 -26.04
CA VAL A 186 -6.14 49.58 -27.03
C VAL A 186 -4.75 49.65 -26.34
N VAL A 187 -3.75 48.85 -26.80
CA VAL A 187 -2.26 49.06 -26.68
C VAL A 187 -1.61 49.19 -25.27
N GLU A 188 -0.50 48.50 -24.90
CA GLU A 188 0.29 47.40 -25.52
C GLU A 188 0.75 46.36 -24.45
N GLN A 189 1.98 46.26 -23.86
CA GLN A 189 3.28 46.91 -24.04
C GLN A 189 4.46 45.92 -23.76
N ALA A 190 5.57 46.02 -24.50
CA ALA A 190 6.85 45.32 -24.29
C ALA A 190 8.06 46.27 -24.59
N PRO A 191 9.37 45.90 -24.50
CA PRO A 191 10.03 44.65 -24.08
C PRO A 191 10.95 44.91 -22.83
N ALA A 192 12.25 44.55 -22.63
CA ALA A 192 13.27 43.82 -23.39
C ALA A 192 14.51 43.42 -22.53
N VAL A 193 15.05 42.19 -22.70
CA VAL A 193 16.48 41.77 -22.48
C VAL A 193 16.96 41.83 -21.00
N VAL A 194 17.91 41.07 -20.41
CA VAL A 194 19.24 40.44 -20.72
C VAL A 194 19.26 39.07 -20.00
N GLU A 195 19.66 37.89 -20.50
CA GLU A 195 20.70 37.40 -21.44
C GLU A 195 21.98 36.88 -20.74
N GLN A 196 22.26 35.56 -20.89
CA GLN A 196 23.57 34.87 -20.71
C GLN A 196 24.22 34.85 -19.29
N ALA A 197 25.11 33.91 -18.92
CA ALA A 197 25.50 32.59 -19.46
C ALA A 197 26.20 31.72 -18.36
N PRO A 198 26.35 30.38 -18.54
CA PRO A 198 27.03 29.50 -17.59
C PRO A 198 28.51 29.20 -17.92
N ALA A 199 29.37 29.15 -16.90
CA ALA A 199 30.75 28.60 -16.91
C ALA A 199 31.07 28.14 -15.46
N VAL A 200 31.47 26.88 -15.16
CA VAL A 200 32.75 26.16 -15.41
C VAL A 200 33.84 26.52 -14.36
N VAL A 201 34.88 25.68 -14.20
CA VAL A 201 36.01 25.72 -13.22
C VAL A 201 35.68 25.07 -11.85
N GLU A 202 36.39 24.05 -11.36
CA GLU A 202 37.47 23.21 -11.96
C GLU A 202 37.50 21.78 -11.39
N GLN A 203 38.25 20.88 -12.03
CA GLN A 203 38.65 19.57 -11.50
C GLN A 203 40.18 19.55 -11.32
N ALA A 204 40.69 19.03 -10.20
CA ALA A 204 42.08 18.60 -10.07
C ALA A 204 42.22 17.48 -9.01
N PRO A 205 42.99 16.40 -9.27
CA PRO A 205 43.28 15.35 -8.30
C PRO A 205 44.78 15.31 -7.87
N ASP A 206 45.05 14.68 -6.72
CA ASP A 206 46.22 13.82 -6.41
C ASP A 206 45.91 13.15 -5.04
N VAL A 207 46.20 11.88 -4.68
CA VAL A 207 47.24 10.86 -4.99
C VAL A 207 48.40 10.88 -3.96
N VAL A 208 48.89 9.67 -3.60
CA VAL A 208 49.93 9.30 -2.58
C VAL A 208 49.67 9.71 -1.11
N GLU A 209 50.20 9.04 -0.06
CA GLU A 209 51.06 7.83 0.02
C GLU A 209 50.67 6.86 1.18
N GLN A 210 51.59 5.98 1.59
CA GLN A 210 51.39 4.79 2.44
C GLN A 210 51.65 5.03 3.94
N ALA A 211 50.97 4.25 4.79
CA ALA A 211 51.44 3.77 6.10
C ALA A 211 50.66 2.51 6.52
#